data_AF-A0A1E5CQN3-F1
#
_entry.id   AF-A0A1E5CQN3-F1
#
_cell.length_a   1.000
_cell.length_b   1.000
_cell.length_c   1.000
_cell.angle_alpha   90.00
_cell.angle_beta   90.00
_cell.angle_gamma   90.00
#
_symmetry.space_group_name_H-M   'P 1'
#
loop_
_entity.id
_entity.type
_entity.pdbx_description
1 polymer ?
#
loop_
_entity_poly.entity_id
_entity_poly.type
_entity_poly.pdbx_seq_one_letter_code
_entity_poly.pdbx_strand_id
1 'polypeptide(L)'
;MSNKFTNGIIAAGTIVMATVAVLQYTNSPDSTKVPADQIAPKDTNVTKQGNAKEQHPIPQSTLEEKTDQLVFVCDDYYQSLKAPIGTLSFSSDKDAAYKKLVPNLLTKECVNEAYSAANELSFSSDRDANYKLIYKKTLDLKEFDFAKEVIGELSFSSDRDEANKQLLESMTKT
;
A
#
# COMPACT_ATOMS: atom_id res chain seq x y z
N MET A 1 33.85 17.71 -32.20
CA MET A 1 33.69 18.65 -31.07
C MET A 1 32.19 18.68 -30.76
N SER A 2 31.63 17.72 -30.00
CA SER A 2 31.71 17.44 -28.56
C SER A 2 31.08 18.51 -27.65
N ASN A 3 30.12 18.03 -26.85
CA ASN A 3 29.46 18.52 -25.62
C ASN A 3 28.07 19.17 -25.74
N LYS A 4 27.07 18.91 -24.88
CA LYS A 4 26.72 17.82 -23.92
C LYS A 4 25.47 18.31 -23.11
N PHE A 5 24.55 17.40 -22.75
CA PHE A 5 23.58 17.38 -21.61
C PHE A 5 22.43 18.43 -21.52
N THR A 6 21.28 18.27 -20.83
CA THR A 6 20.31 17.22 -20.40
C THR A 6 19.20 17.98 -19.63
N ASN A 7 18.02 17.35 -19.43
CA ASN A 7 16.95 17.57 -18.41
C ASN A 7 15.63 18.06 -19.03
N GLY A 8 14.50 17.37 -18.98
CA GLY A 8 14.05 16.33 -18.05
C GLY A 8 13.30 16.97 -16.87
N ILE A 9 12.00 17.23 -17.04
CA ILE A 9 11.09 17.61 -15.94
C ILE A 9 10.05 16.50 -15.83
N ILE A 10 10.11 15.78 -14.71
CA ILE A 10 9.19 14.72 -14.31
C ILE A 10 7.92 15.39 -13.75
N ALA A 11 6.78 14.92 -14.23
CA ALA A 11 5.46 15.30 -13.76
C ALA A 11 5.29 14.91 -12.28
N ALA A 12 4.99 15.89 -11.42
CA ALA A 12 4.57 15.66 -10.05
C ALA A 12 3.17 15.02 -10.08
N GLY A 13 3.11 13.74 -9.72
CA GLY A 13 1.88 12.99 -9.52
C GLY A 13 1.13 13.48 -8.29
N THR A 14 -0.11 13.90 -8.50
CA THR A 14 -1.08 14.23 -7.46
C THR A 14 -1.37 12.97 -6.63
N ILE A 15 -0.95 12.95 -5.37
CA ILE A 15 -1.39 11.95 -4.39
C ILE A 15 -2.78 12.38 -3.90
N VAL A 16 -3.82 11.65 -4.33
CA VAL A 16 -5.16 11.79 -3.76
C VAL A 16 -5.16 11.11 -2.40
N MET A 17 -5.04 11.89 -1.32
CA MET A 17 -5.29 11.41 0.03
C MET A 17 -6.79 11.10 0.17
N ALA A 18 -7.14 9.83 0.20
CA ALA A 18 -8.48 9.40 0.58
C ALA A 18 -8.65 9.60 2.10
N THR A 19 -9.32 10.68 2.49
CA THR A 19 -9.84 10.86 3.85
C THR A 19 -10.88 9.78 4.13
N VAL A 20 -10.55 8.83 5.00
CA VAL A 20 -11.52 7.86 5.54
C VAL A 20 -12.33 8.54 6.64
N ALA A 21 -13.60 8.79 6.39
CA ALA A 21 -14.56 9.18 7.41
C ALA A 21 -14.80 7.98 8.34
N VAL A 22 -14.36 8.10 9.59
CA VAL A 22 -14.71 7.16 10.66
C VAL A 22 -16.19 7.38 10.99
N LEU A 23 -17.03 6.41 10.64
CA LEU A 23 -18.41 6.32 11.11
C LEU A 23 -18.40 6.17 12.64
N GLN A 24 -18.79 7.24 13.32
CA GLN A 24 -19.02 7.24 14.76
C GLN A 24 -20.27 6.42 15.07
N TYR A 25 -20.09 5.20 15.60
CA TYR A 25 -21.15 4.47 16.28
C TYR A 25 -21.27 5.04 17.70
N THR A 26 -22.31 5.85 17.93
CA THR A 26 -22.62 6.42 19.25
C THR A 26 -23.23 5.36 20.16
N ASN A 27 -22.51 4.98 21.22
CA ASN A 27 -23.13 4.43 22.42
C ASN A 27 -23.03 5.50 23.53
N SER A 28 -24.17 6.08 23.91
CA SER A 28 -24.32 6.78 25.19
C SER A 28 -24.27 5.77 26.35
N PRO A 29 -23.68 6.14 27.50
CA PRO A 29 -24.51 6.67 28.57
C PRO A 29 -23.92 7.88 29.33
N ASP A 30 -24.74 8.39 30.23
CA ASP A 30 -24.85 9.71 30.84
C ASP A 30 -23.83 10.07 31.96
N SER A 31 -23.60 11.38 32.11
CA SER A 31 -23.13 12.19 33.26
C SER A 31 -21.68 11.97 33.78
N THR A 32 -20.78 12.98 33.85
CA THR A 32 -20.88 14.22 34.65
C THR A 32 -19.70 15.18 34.31
N LYS A 33 -20.00 16.48 34.09
CA LYS A 33 -19.39 17.73 34.69
C LYS A 33 -17.85 17.74 35.01
N VAL A 34 -16.96 18.71 34.68
CA VAL A 34 -16.91 20.15 34.27
C VAL A 34 -15.41 20.49 33.87
N PRO A 35 -14.95 21.76 33.63
CA PRO A 35 -14.76 22.47 32.35
C PRO A 35 -13.29 22.83 31.97
N ALA A 36 -13.18 23.46 30.79
CA ALA A 36 -12.03 24.20 30.26
C ALA A 36 -11.67 25.47 31.06
N ASP A 37 -10.37 25.80 31.10
CA ASP A 37 -9.88 27.18 30.91
C ASP A 37 -8.33 27.26 30.85
N GLN A 38 -7.84 27.86 29.75
CA GLN A 38 -6.72 28.82 29.63
C GLN A 38 -5.28 28.34 30.01
N ILE A 39 -4.18 28.64 29.30
CA ILE A 39 -3.66 29.93 28.82
C ILE A 39 -2.63 29.68 27.68
N ALA A 40 -2.59 30.62 26.74
CA ALA A 40 -1.79 30.72 25.50
C ALA A 40 -0.28 31.07 25.73
N PRO A 41 0.56 31.23 24.67
CA PRO A 41 1.99 30.93 24.65
C PRO A 41 2.92 32.12 24.98
N LYS A 42 4.20 31.82 25.24
CA LYS A 42 5.31 32.81 25.24
C LYS A 42 6.41 32.41 24.27
N ASP A 43 6.52 33.17 23.18
CA ASP A 43 7.77 33.40 22.46
C ASP A 43 8.68 34.33 23.28
N THR A 44 10.01 34.11 23.29
CA THR A 44 11.01 35.17 23.04
C THR A 44 12.36 34.56 22.65
N ASN A 45 12.92 35.09 21.57
CA ASN A 45 14.22 34.81 20.92
C ASN A 45 15.48 35.24 21.71
N VAL A 46 16.64 34.82 21.17
CA VAL A 46 17.96 35.54 21.00
C VAL A 46 19.15 34.80 21.65
N THR A 47 20.37 34.61 21.10
CA THR A 47 21.05 34.61 19.76
C THR A 47 22.51 34.11 19.99
N LYS A 48 23.17 33.62 18.91
CA LYS A 48 24.62 33.59 18.57
C LYS A 48 25.37 32.27 18.84
N GLN A 49 25.69 31.46 17.82
CA GLN A 49 26.69 31.59 16.72
C GLN A 49 28.09 31.13 17.15
N GLY A 50 28.47 29.93 16.71
CA GLY A 50 29.83 29.39 16.72
C GLY A 50 30.04 28.57 15.44
N ASN A 51 30.92 29.07 14.56
CA ASN A 51 31.35 28.42 13.33
C ASN A 51 32.21 27.18 13.64
N ALA A 52 31.90 26.04 13.01
CA ALA A 52 32.90 25.05 12.64
C ALA A 52 32.51 24.45 11.29
N LYS A 53 33.35 24.71 10.28
CA LYS A 53 33.33 24.02 9.00
C LYS A 53 33.76 22.59 9.23
N GLU A 54 32.90 21.63 8.93
CA GLU A 54 33.32 20.29 8.58
C GLU A 54 32.37 19.74 7.53
N GLN A 55 32.81 19.80 6.27
CA GLN A 55 32.15 19.16 5.14
C GLN A 55 32.22 17.64 5.37
N HIS A 56 31.14 17.07 5.89
CA HIS A 56 30.90 15.64 5.76
C HIS A 56 30.37 15.39 4.34
N PRO A 57 30.92 14.41 3.59
CA PRO A 57 30.34 14.00 2.33
C PRO A 57 28.92 13.48 2.58
N ILE A 58 27.93 14.00 1.84
CA ILE A 58 26.56 13.49 1.86
C ILE A 58 26.62 12.02 1.40
N PRO A 59 26.29 11.02 2.25
CA PRO A 59 26.28 9.62 1.83
C PRO A 59 25.17 9.39 0.81
N GLN A 60 25.44 8.57 -0.20
CA GLN A 60 24.47 8.13 -1.20
C GLN A 60 23.37 7.25 -0.58
N SER A 61 22.39 7.82 0.15
CA SER A 61 21.27 7.05 0.75
C SER A 61 19.88 7.42 0.23
N THR A 62 19.75 8.03 -0.95
CA THR A 62 18.50 8.76 -1.32
C THR A 62 17.48 8.01 -2.17
N LEU A 63 17.55 6.68 -2.31
CA LEU A 63 16.52 5.93 -3.03
C LEU A 63 16.05 4.66 -2.30
N GLU A 64 16.97 3.89 -1.72
CA GLU A 64 16.65 2.63 -1.03
C GLU A 64 15.91 2.86 0.31
N GLU A 65 16.26 3.92 1.04
CA GLU A 65 15.58 4.29 2.30
C GLU A 65 14.12 4.72 2.10
N LYS A 66 13.77 5.19 0.90
CA LYS A 66 12.38 5.54 0.55
C LYS A 66 11.53 4.33 0.13
N THR A 67 12.14 3.31 -0.48
CA THR A 67 11.45 2.06 -0.78
C THR A 67 11.17 1.24 0.48
N ASP A 68 12.09 1.24 1.45
CA ASP A 68 11.88 0.55 2.73
C ASP A 68 10.79 1.22 3.59
N GLN A 69 10.71 2.56 3.57
CA GLN A 69 9.60 3.28 4.22
C GLN A 69 8.24 3.02 3.55
N LEU A 70 8.18 2.76 2.24
CA LEU A 70 6.91 2.50 1.55
C LEU A 70 6.41 1.06 1.74
N VAL A 71 7.31 0.07 1.76
CA VAL A 71 6.95 -1.33 2.06
C VAL A 71 6.45 -1.47 3.50
N PHE A 72 7.05 -0.74 4.44
CA PHE A 72 6.59 -0.68 5.83
C PHE A 72 5.15 -0.16 5.96
N VAL A 73 4.74 0.79 5.11
CA VAL A 73 3.36 1.34 5.12
C VAL A 73 2.33 0.32 4.63
N CYS A 74 2.69 -0.57 3.72
CA CYS A 74 1.77 -1.58 3.18
C CYS A 74 1.44 -2.67 4.21
N ASP A 75 2.46 -3.26 4.83
CA ASP A 75 2.25 -4.30 5.86
C ASP A 75 1.50 -3.70 7.05
N ASP A 76 1.93 -2.54 7.60
CA ASP A 76 1.23 -1.88 8.71
C ASP A 76 -0.24 -1.58 8.35
N TYR A 77 -0.51 -1.07 7.15
CA TYR A 77 -1.88 -0.82 6.70
C TYR A 77 -2.69 -2.12 6.63
N TYR A 78 -2.14 -3.17 6.03
CA TYR A 78 -2.80 -4.48 5.96
C TYR A 78 -3.07 -5.05 7.36
N GLN A 79 -2.08 -5.07 8.25
CA GLN A 79 -2.25 -5.58 9.62
C GLN A 79 -3.28 -4.77 10.40
N SER A 80 -3.31 -3.45 10.24
CA SER A 80 -4.28 -2.57 10.90
C SER A 80 -5.74 -2.89 10.53
N LEU A 81 -5.96 -3.45 9.35
CA LEU A 81 -7.28 -3.87 8.86
C LEU A 81 -7.54 -5.37 9.08
N LYS A 82 -6.51 -6.21 8.99
CA LYS A 82 -6.62 -7.66 9.18
C LYS A 82 -7.15 -8.01 10.56
N ALA A 83 -6.61 -7.38 11.61
CA ALA A 83 -7.02 -7.63 12.99
C ALA A 83 -8.52 -7.39 13.22
N PRO A 84 -9.10 -6.21 12.92
CA PRO A 84 -10.54 -5.98 13.09
C PRO A 84 -11.40 -6.85 12.18
N ILE A 85 -11.00 -7.14 10.92
CA ILE A 85 -11.73 -8.09 10.06
C ILE A 85 -11.78 -9.48 10.71
N GLY A 86 -10.68 -9.93 11.31
CA GLY A 86 -10.60 -11.20 12.03
C GLY A 86 -11.60 -11.34 13.19
N THR A 87 -12.00 -10.21 13.80
CA THR A 87 -12.99 -10.18 14.91
C THR A 87 -14.44 -10.37 14.46
N LEU A 88 -14.72 -10.25 13.15
CA LEU A 88 -16.08 -10.45 12.62
C LEU A 88 -16.54 -11.88 12.87
N SER A 89 -17.82 -12.05 13.21
CA SER A 89 -18.36 -13.37 13.57
C SER A 89 -18.72 -14.22 12.36
N PHE A 90 -19.15 -13.59 11.26
CA PHE A 90 -19.60 -14.31 10.06
C PHE A 90 -18.51 -14.32 8.99
N SER A 91 -18.26 -15.49 8.40
CA SER A 91 -17.33 -15.63 7.29
C SER A 91 -17.73 -14.79 6.07
N SER A 92 -19.04 -14.61 5.84
CA SER A 92 -19.54 -13.73 4.78
C SER A 92 -19.11 -12.28 4.96
N ASP A 93 -19.06 -11.80 6.20
CA ASP A 93 -18.67 -10.41 6.50
C ASP A 93 -17.15 -10.24 6.38
N LYS A 94 -16.38 -11.26 6.80
CA LYS A 94 -14.93 -11.31 6.56
C LYS A 94 -14.62 -11.28 5.07
N ASP A 95 -15.25 -12.15 4.30
CA ASP A 95 -15.05 -12.23 2.85
C ASP A 95 -15.45 -10.91 2.16
N ALA A 96 -16.55 -10.29 2.58
CA ALA A 96 -16.97 -8.99 2.06
C ALA A 96 -15.96 -7.87 2.36
N ALA A 97 -15.31 -7.91 3.53
CA ALA A 97 -14.27 -6.95 3.88
C ALA A 97 -12.99 -7.18 3.06
N TYR A 98 -12.50 -8.42 2.98
CA TYR A 98 -11.31 -8.76 2.20
C TYR A 98 -11.49 -8.47 0.71
N LYS A 99 -12.67 -8.73 0.11
CA LYS A 99 -12.99 -8.36 -1.28
C LYS A 99 -12.84 -6.88 -1.57
N LYS A 100 -13.13 -6.03 -0.59
CA LYS A 100 -12.94 -4.57 -0.71
C LYS A 100 -11.51 -4.15 -0.46
N LEU A 101 -10.79 -4.89 0.38
CA LEU A 101 -9.40 -4.60 0.75
C LEU A 101 -8.43 -4.92 -0.38
N VAL A 102 -8.57 -6.06 -1.07
CA VAL A 102 -7.64 -6.48 -2.13
C VAL A 102 -7.42 -5.38 -3.19
N PRO A 103 -8.45 -4.77 -3.80
CA PRO A 103 -8.24 -3.70 -4.80
C PRO A 103 -7.50 -2.48 -4.26
N ASN A 104 -7.63 -2.17 -2.96
CA ASN A 104 -6.94 -1.04 -2.32
C ASN A 104 -5.44 -1.32 -2.11
N LEU A 105 -5.03 -2.60 -2.15
CA LEU A 105 -3.64 -3.04 -2.01
C LEU A 105 -2.96 -3.28 -3.37
N LEU A 106 -3.64 -3.08 -4.51
CA LEU A 106 -3.08 -3.27 -5.86
C LEU A 106 -2.18 -2.09 -6.32
N THR A 107 -1.28 -1.66 -5.45
CA THR A 107 -0.18 -0.71 -5.74
C THR A 107 1.09 -1.48 -6.06
N LYS A 108 2.18 -0.81 -6.46
CA LYS A 108 3.45 -1.50 -6.71
C LYS A 108 4.03 -2.09 -5.42
N GLU A 109 3.84 -1.37 -4.32
CA GLU A 109 4.49 -1.65 -3.05
C GLU A 109 3.68 -2.63 -2.19
N CYS A 110 2.38 -2.80 -2.43
CA CYS A 110 1.49 -3.59 -1.57
C CYS A 110 0.92 -4.87 -2.22
N VAL A 111 1.46 -5.33 -3.37
CA VAL A 111 0.92 -6.50 -4.09
C VAL A 111 0.98 -7.80 -3.26
N ASN A 112 1.96 -7.92 -2.36
CA ASN A 112 2.11 -9.07 -1.46
C ASN A 112 0.97 -9.11 -0.42
N GLU A 113 0.58 -7.95 0.10
CA GLU A 113 -0.53 -7.80 1.03
C GLU A 113 -1.86 -8.04 0.30
N ALA A 114 -1.99 -7.59 -0.96
CA ALA A 114 -3.15 -7.90 -1.78
C ALA A 114 -3.34 -9.42 -1.95
N TYR A 115 -2.25 -10.14 -2.22
CA TYR A 115 -2.23 -11.60 -2.30
C TYR A 115 -2.56 -12.26 -0.96
N SER A 116 -2.00 -11.76 0.13
CA SER A 116 -2.31 -12.23 1.48
C SER A 116 -3.80 -12.03 1.83
N ALA A 117 -4.37 -10.88 1.49
CA ALA A 117 -5.78 -10.59 1.69
C ALA A 117 -6.70 -11.48 0.83
N ALA A 118 -6.29 -11.80 -0.40
CA ALA A 118 -7.03 -12.73 -1.25
C ALA A 118 -7.04 -14.15 -0.65
N ASN A 119 -5.92 -14.62 -0.08
CA ASN A 119 -5.82 -15.91 0.58
C ASN A 119 -6.79 -16.09 1.76
N GLU A 120 -7.19 -15.00 2.42
CA GLU A 120 -8.12 -15.03 3.55
C GLU A 120 -9.59 -15.22 3.13
N LEU A 121 -9.90 -15.10 1.83
CA LEU A 121 -11.26 -15.31 1.32
C LEU A 121 -11.65 -16.79 1.36
N SER A 122 -12.84 -17.06 1.88
CA SER A 122 -13.34 -18.43 2.07
C SER A 122 -13.82 -19.04 0.75
N PHE A 123 -14.57 -18.27 -0.06
CA PHE A 123 -15.10 -18.75 -1.33
C PHE A 123 -14.03 -18.77 -2.43
N SER A 124 -13.82 -19.94 -3.04
CA SER A 124 -12.83 -20.10 -4.12
C SER A 124 -13.12 -19.21 -5.34
N SER A 125 -14.39 -18.98 -5.66
CA SER A 125 -14.78 -18.07 -6.75
C SER A 125 -14.38 -16.63 -6.47
N ASP A 126 -14.46 -16.19 -5.21
CA ASP A 126 -14.02 -14.85 -4.80
C ASP A 126 -12.48 -14.77 -4.75
N ARG A 127 -11.79 -15.82 -4.28
CA ARG A 127 -10.32 -15.91 -4.38
C ARG A 127 -9.83 -15.80 -5.80
N ASP A 128 -10.35 -16.64 -6.70
CA ASP A 128 -9.95 -16.66 -8.11
C ASP A 128 -10.19 -15.31 -8.79
N ALA A 129 -11.30 -14.64 -8.49
CA ALA A 129 -11.58 -13.30 -9.00
C ALA A 129 -10.52 -12.28 -8.55
N ASN A 130 -10.05 -12.36 -7.31
CA ASN A 130 -9.02 -11.48 -6.78
C ASN A 130 -7.63 -11.84 -7.31
N TYR A 131 -7.27 -13.12 -7.41
CA TYR A 131 -6.03 -13.55 -8.07
C TYR A 131 -5.96 -13.09 -9.53
N LYS A 132 -7.09 -13.06 -10.24
CA LYS A 132 -7.16 -12.48 -11.59
C LYS A 132 -6.82 -10.99 -11.63
N LEU A 133 -7.15 -10.22 -10.60
CA LEU A 133 -6.75 -8.81 -10.50
C LEU A 133 -5.27 -8.69 -10.15
N ILE A 134 -4.80 -9.50 -9.20
CA ILE A 134 -3.43 -9.47 -8.70
C ILE A 134 -2.44 -9.86 -9.82
N TYR A 135 -2.64 -10.98 -10.54
CA TYR A 135 -1.68 -11.35 -11.58
C TYR A 135 -1.63 -10.31 -12.70
N LYS A 136 -2.77 -9.71 -13.06
CA LYS A 136 -2.79 -8.64 -14.09
C LYS A 136 -1.97 -7.44 -13.63
N LYS A 137 -2.12 -7.06 -12.35
CA LYS A 137 -1.33 -5.99 -11.77
C LYS A 137 0.17 -6.32 -11.77
N THR A 138 0.55 -7.54 -11.42
CA THR A 138 1.96 -7.95 -11.39
C THR A 138 2.56 -8.07 -12.80
N LEU A 139 1.76 -8.46 -13.82
CA LEU A 139 2.15 -8.35 -15.23
C LEU A 139 2.43 -6.90 -15.64
N ASP A 140 1.57 -5.95 -15.28
CA ASP A 140 1.76 -4.51 -15.55
C ASP A 140 3.03 -3.97 -14.87
N LEU A 141 3.36 -4.48 -13.69
CA LEU A 141 4.57 -4.15 -12.93
C LEU A 141 5.82 -4.89 -13.41
N LYS A 142 5.68 -5.85 -14.34
CA LYS A 142 6.74 -6.77 -14.81
C LYS A 142 7.32 -7.67 -13.72
N GLU A 143 6.54 -7.98 -12.70
CA GLU A 143 6.90 -8.93 -11.64
C GLU A 143 6.48 -10.35 -12.05
N PHE A 144 7.16 -10.89 -13.07
CA PHE A 144 6.75 -12.13 -13.73
C PHE A 144 6.79 -13.38 -12.82
N ASP A 145 7.76 -13.47 -11.92
CA ASP A 145 7.87 -14.58 -10.98
C ASP A 145 6.68 -14.58 -10.01
N PHE A 146 6.29 -13.40 -9.52
CA PHE A 146 5.14 -13.27 -8.64
C PHE A 146 3.81 -13.45 -9.39
N ALA A 147 3.71 -12.95 -10.64
CA ALA A 147 2.57 -13.25 -11.51
C ALA A 147 2.38 -14.77 -11.68
N LYS A 148 3.46 -15.52 -11.90
CA LYS A 148 3.42 -16.98 -12.03
C LYS A 148 2.94 -17.67 -10.76
N GLU A 149 3.39 -17.22 -9.59
CA GLU A 149 2.92 -17.72 -8.29
C GLU A 149 1.40 -17.54 -8.17
N VAL A 150 0.91 -16.31 -8.37
CA VAL A 150 -0.51 -15.98 -8.26
C VAL A 150 -1.37 -16.76 -9.27
N ILE A 151 -0.86 -16.97 -10.49
CA ILE A 151 -1.53 -17.81 -11.50
C ILE A 151 -1.66 -19.26 -11.01
N GLY A 152 -0.65 -19.78 -10.31
CA GLY A 152 -0.67 -21.13 -9.74
C GLY A 152 -1.84 -21.37 -8.79
N GLU A 153 -2.29 -20.32 -8.09
CA GLU A 153 -3.37 -20.38 -7.11
C GLU A 153 -4.78 -20.35 -7.71
N LEU A 154 -4.94 -20.04 -9.00
CA LEU A 154 -6.25 -20.07 -9.65
C LEU A 154 -6.80 -21.51 -9.64
N SER A 155 -8.05 -21.68 -9.25
CA SER A 155 -8.65 -23.00 -9.05
C SER A 155 -8.87 -23.75 -10.37
N PHE A 156 -9.32 -23.05 -11.41
CA PHE A 156 -9.66 -23.64 -12.71
C PHE A 156 -8.47 -23.71 -13.66
N SER A 157 -8.25 -24.88 -14.28
CA SER A 157 -7.16 -25.07 -15.25
C SER A 157 -7.29 -24.14 -16.46
N SER A 158 -8.51 -23.94 -16.96
CA SER A 158 -8.76 -23.02 -18.08
C SER A 158 -8.36 -21.59 -17.77
N ASP A 159 -8.57 -21.13 -16.53
CA ASP A 159 -8.16 -19.81 -16.09
C ASP A 159 -6.63 -19.71 -15.95
N ARG A 160 -5.98 -20.77 -15.43
CA ARG A 160 -4.51 -20.87 -15.38
C ARG A 160 -3.89 -20.85 -16.77
N ASP A 161 -4.44 -21.61 -17.71
CA ASP A 161 -3.92 -21.70 -19.07
C ASP A 161 -3.99 -20.34 -19.79
N GLU A 162 -5.13 -19.66 -19.66
CA GLU A 162 -5.31 -18.31 -20.22
C GLU A 162 -4.37 -17.29 -19.56
N ALA A 163 -4.21 -17.33 -18.23
CA ALA A 163 -3.31 -16.41 -17.55
C ALA A 163 -1.83 -16.70 -17.87
N ASN A 164 -1.43 -17.96 -18.00
CA ASN A 164 -0.08 -18.35 -18.44
C ASN A 164 0.22 -17.87 -19.87
N LYS A 165 -0.77 -17.91 -20.75
CA LYS A 165 -0.64 -17.34 -22.10
C LYS A 165 -0.37 -15.82 -22.03
N GLN A 166 -1.12 -15.09 -21.21
CA GLN A 166 -0.91 -13.65 -21.01
C GLN A 166 0.47 -13.34 -20.40
N LEU A 167 0.95 -14.17 -19.47
CA LEU A 167 2.30 -14.07 -18.91
C LEU A 167 3.37 -14.23 -20.00
N LEU A 168 3.30 -15.28 -20.82
CA LEU A 168 4.24 -15.51 -21.93
C LEU A 168 4.22 -14.37 -22.96
N GLU A 169 3.04 -13.88 -23.31
CA GLU A 169 2.90 -12.71 -24.19
C GLU A 169 3.54 -11.45 -23.58
N SER A 170 3.44 -11.25 -22.28
CA SER A 170 4.04 -10.09 -21.59
C SER A 170 5.56 -10.18 -21.53
N MET A 171 6.11 -11.37 -21.27
CA MET A 171 7.56 -11.61 -21.25
C MET A 171 8.22 -11.43 -22.62
N THR A 172 7.49 -11.70 -23.71
CA THR A 172 8.02 -11.60 -25.09
C THR A 172 7.87 -10.20 -25.70
N LYS A 173 6.98 -9.36 -25.16
CA LYS A 173 6.79 -7.96 -25.58
C LYS A 173 7.71 -6.96 -24.84
N THR A 174 8.51 -7.44 -23.89
CA THR A 174 9.42 -6.61 -23.06
C THR A 174 10.81 -6.52 -23.66
#